data_AF-A0A9J5Y0Z5-F1
#
_entry.id   AF-A0A9J5Y0Z5-F1
#
_cell.length_a   1.000
_cell.length_b   1.000
_cell.length_c   1.000
_cell.angle_alpha   90.00
_cell.angle_beta   90.00
_cell.angle_gamma   90.00
#
_symmetry.space_group_name_H-M   'P 1'
#
loop_
_entity.id
_entity.type
_entity.pdbx_description
1 polymer ?
#
loop_
_entity_poly.entity_id
_entity_poly.type
_entity_poly.pdbx_seq_one_letter_code
_entity_poly.pdbx_strand_id
1 'polypeptide(L)'
;MVSGSGISARRIVVDARHHMLGRLSSILVKELLNGQRVVVVRCEEICLSGGLVHQKTKYLRFLRKRMNTKPSHGPIHFRAPSKILWRTIRGMIPHKTKHGAAVLARLKVYEGVPPPYDKIKRMVIPDALKVLRLQAGHKYRLLGKLSSEVGWNHYDTIKELENKRKERAQVAYGRRKQLAKLRVKAEKAAEETLGPQLAMYAEMKILRWICGHTRSNKIRSEDIQNKVGVLASVVDKMREARLRWLDYVKKR
;
A
#
# COMPACT_ATOMS: atom_id res chain seq x y z
N MET A 1 5.15 -4.01 -15.20
CA MET A 1 4.73 -3.94 -13.79
C MET A 1 3.60 -2.92 -13.68
N VAL A 2 2.35 -3.37 -13.68
CA VAL A 2 1.21 -2.46 -13.48
C VAL A 2 1.24 -2.05 -12.01
N SER A 3 1.68 -0.83 -11.73
CA SER A 3 1.49 -0.24 -10.41
C SER A 3 -0.01 -0.21 -10.16
N GLY A 4 -0.49 -0.86 -9.10
CA GLY A 4 -1.88 -0.83 -8.67
C GLY A 4 -2.35 0.56 -8.19
N SER A 5 -1.80 1.62 -8.75
CA SER A 5 -2.11 3.04 -8.56
C SER A 5 -3.18 3.47 -9.58
N GLY A 6 -4.26 2.70 -9.72
CA GLY A 6 -5.47 3.18 -10.38
C GLY A 6 -6.18 4.21 -9.51
N ILE A 7 -7.01 5.06 -10.11
CA ILE A 7 -7.87 6.01 -9.38
C ILE A 7 -8.75 5.21 -8.41
N SER A 8 -8.45 5.30 -7.11
CA SER A 8 -9.25 4.67 -6.07
C SER A 8 -10.15 5.71 -5.41
N ALA A 9 -11.44 5.39 -5.26
CA ALA A 9 -12.35 6.17 -4.44
C ALA A 9 -11.93 6.15 -2.94
N ARG A 10 -11.14 5.15 -2.54
CA ARG A 10 -10.66 4.99 -1.16
C ARG A 10 -9.47 5.90 -0.89
N ARG A 11 -9.40 6.39 0.35
CA ARG A 11 -8.29 7.21 0.83
C ARG A 11 -7.04 6.36 0.96
N ILE A 12 -5.97 6.76 0.29
CA ILE A 12 -4.67 6.07 0.30
C ILE A 12 -3.83 6.67 1.42
N VAL A 13 -3.31 5.83 2.30
CA VAL A 13 -2.40 6.25 3.38
C VAL A 13 -0.98 5.89 2.98
N VAL A 14 -0.08 6.88 2.95
CA VAL A 14 1.32 6.74 2.56
C VAL A 14 2.21 6.92 3.79
N ASP A 15 3.07 5.94 4.07
CA ASP A 15 4.14 6.06 5.06
C ASP A 15 5.31 6.82 4.43
N ALA A 16 5.68 7.96 5.00
CA ALA A 16 6.73 8.84 4.47
C ALA A 16 8.13 8.54 5.05
N ARG A 17 8.26 7.51 5.89
CA ARG A 17 9.55 7.13 6.47
C ARG A 17 10.59 6.85 5.40
N HIS A 18 11.73 7.52 5.51
CA HIS A 18 12.88 7.34 4.65
C HIS A 18 12.59 7.57 3.16
N HIS A 19 11.62 8.42 2.84
CA HIS A 19 11.40 8.92 1.49
C HIS A 19 12.17 10.21 1.24
N MET A 20 12.59 10.43 0.01
CA MET A 20 13.20 11.69 -0.43
C MET A 20 12.11 12.75 -0.64
N LEU A 21 12.16 13.86 0.12
CA LEU A 21 11.09 14.88 0.18
C LEU A 21 10.57 15.29 -1.21
N GLY A 22 11.47 15.68 -2.12
CA GLY A 22 11.10 16.20 -3.44
C GLY A 22 10.48 15.12 -4.35
N ARG A 23 11.07 13.92 -4.38
CA ARG A 23 10.57 12.80 -5.19
C ARG A 23 9.20 12.33 -4.70
N LEU A 24 9.04 12.20 -3.38
CA LEU A 24 7.76 11.89 -2.76
C LEU A 24 6.71 12.94 -3.14
N SER A 25 7.04 14.22 -3.02
CA SER A 25 6.12 15.32 -3.33
C SER A 25 5.65 15.28 -4.78
N SER A 26 6.56 15.05 -5.73
CA SER A 26 6.22 15.01 -7.16
C SER A 26 5.20 13.90 -7.49
N ILE A 27 5.43 12.70 -6.97
CA ILE A 27 4.51 11.56 -7.20
C ILE A 27 3.16 11.83 -6.55
N LEU A 28 3.15 12.32 -5.31
CA LEU A 28 1.92 12.68 -4.61
C LEU A 28 1.12 13.75 -5.35
N VAL A 29 1.77 14.75 -5.92
CA VAL A 29 1.10 15.80 -6.72
C VAL A 29 0.37 15.21 -7.91
N LYS A 30 1.00 14.28 -8.63
CA LYS A 30 0.36 13.64 -9.79
C LYS A 30 -0.88 12.84 -9.37
N GLU A 31 -0.79 12.08 -8.28
CA GLU A 31 -1.94 11.32 -7.76
C GLU A 31 -3.09 12.24 -7.28
N LEU A 32 -2.77 13.34 -6.62
CA LEU A 32 -3.77 14.32 -6.18
C LEU A 32 -4.48 14.98 -7.37
N LEU A 33 -3.73 15.32 -8.43
CA LEU A 33 -4.28 15.87 -9.68
C LEU A 33 -5.18 14.85 -10.39
N ASN A 34 -4.82 13.58 -10.38
CA ASN A 34 -5.62 12.48 -10.93
C ASN A 34 -6.93 12.20 -10.14
N GLY A 35 -7.17 12.89 -9.02
CA GLY A 35 -8.40 12.73 -8.24
C GLY A 35 -8.23 11.98 -6.91
N GLN A 36 -7.06 11.41 -6.63
CA GLN A 36 -6.89 10.57 -5.44
C GLN A 36 -6.91 11.39 -4.14
N ARG A 37 -7.47 10.78 -3.09
CA ARG A 37 -7.43 11.32 -1.72
C ARG A 37 -6.28 10.67 -0.97
N VAL A 38 -5.25 11.46 -0.66
CA VAL A 38 -4.01 10.93 -0.08
C VAL A 38 -3.77 11.48 1.32
N VAL A 39 -3.38 10.59 2.23
CA VAL A 39 -2.93 10.95 3.57
C VAL A 39 -1.49 10.51 3.74
N VAL A 40 -0.63 11.46 4.08
CA VAL A 40 0.78 11.19 4.35
C VAL A 40 0.99 11.21 5.87
N VAL A 41 1.59 10.14 6.40
CA VAL A 41 1.92 10.01 7.82
C VAL A 41 3.44 9.92 8.01
N ARG A 42 3.91 10.21 9.22
CA ARG A 42 5.33 10.18 9.61
C ARG A 42 6.21 11.15 8.83
N CYS A 43 5.73 12.37 8.66
CA CYS A 43 6.46 13.40 7.92
C CYS A 43 7.80 13.79 8.55
N GLU A 44 7.94 13.59 9.87
CA GLU A 44 9.19 13.78 10.61
C GLU A 44 10.32 12.83 10.18
N GLU A 45 9.99 11.68 9.58
CA GLU A 45 10.97 10.69 9.12
C GLU A 45 11.31 10.81 7.62
N ILE A 46 10.84 11.85 6.94
CA ILE A 46 11.22 12.17 5.56
C ILE A 46 12.69 12.57 5.51
N CYS A 47 13.38 12.18 4.45
CA CYS A 47 14.79 12.47 4.21
C CYS A 47 15.00 13.63 3.21
N LEU A 48 16.03 14.41 3.49
CA LEU A 48 16.64 15.40 2.61
C LEU A 48 18.06 14.95 2.32
N SER A 49 18.48 14.97 1.05
CA SER A 49 19.88 14.71 0.68
C SER A 49 20.80 15.80 1.22
N GLY A 50 22.05 15.48 1.53
CA GLY A 50 23.01 16.43 2.08
C GLY A 50 23.03 16.47 3.61
N GLY A 51 24.16 16.93 4.15
CA GLY A 51 24.40 17.00 5.59
C GLY A 51 23.55 18.05 6.31
N LEU A 52 23.56 17.98 7.64
CA LEU A 52 22.78 18.87 8.50
C LEU A 52 23.07 20.36 8.23
N VAL A 53 24.34 20.76 8.23
CA VAL A 53 24.76 22.16 8.08
C VAL A 53 24.20 22.75 6.78
N HIS A 54 24.36 22.03 5.65
CA HIS A 54 23.86 22.47 4.35
C HIS A 54 22.34 22.67 4.36
N GLN A 55 21.59 21.67 4.85
CA GLN A 55 20.13 21.75 4.88
C GLN A 55 19.61 22.81 5.84
N LYS A 56 20.27 22.97 6.99
CA LYS A 56 19.97 24.03 7.98
C LYS A 56 20.20 25.40 7.38
N THR A 57 21.37 25.66 6.78
CA THR A 57 21.69 26.95 6.15
C THR A 57 20.70 27.30 5.05
N LYS A 58 20.31 26.34 4.22
CA LYS A 58 19.27 26.52 3.20
C LYS A 58 17.94 26.96 3.80
N TYR A 59 17.52 26.33 4.88
CA TYR A 59 16.27 26.66 5.55
C TYR A 59 16.36 28.00 6.30
N LEU A 60 17.46 28.29 6.98
CA LEU A 60 17.70 29.60 7.63
C LEU A 60 17.68 30.75 6.62
N ARG A 61 18.23 30.58 5.42
CA ARG A 61 18.13 31.57 4.33
C ARG A 61 16.67 31.80 3.92
N PHE A 62 15.84 30.76 3.92
CA PHE A 62 14.40 30.91 3.69
C PHE A 62 13.74 31.74 4.80
N LEU A 63 14.14 31.59 6.06
CA LEU A 63 13.58 32.34 7.20
C LEU A 63 13.87 33.83 7.15
N ARG A 64 15.02 34.20 6.59
CA ARG A 64 15.40 35.60 6.39
C ARG A 64 14.48 36.33 5.39
N LYS A 65 13.74 35.59 4.55
CA LYS A 65 12.80 36.20 3.60
C LYS A 65 11.55 36.70 4.34
N ARG A 66 11.46 38.01 4.58
CA ARG A 66 10.30 38.67 5.18
C ARG A 66 9.95 39.94 4.41
N MET A 67 8.69 40.35 4.47
CA MET A 67 8.29 41.67 4.01
C MET A 67 8.87 42.71 4.99
N ASN A 68 9.55 43.74 4.48
CA ASN A 68 10.18 44.75 5.34
C ASN A 68 9.16 45.66 6.03
N THR A 69 8.08 46.01 5.32
CA THR A 69 7.03 46.92 5.82
C THR A 69 6.16 46.28 6.90
N LYS A 70 5.49 45.16 6.59
CA LYS A 70 4.63 44.43 7.53
C LYS A 70 4.91 42.92 7.45
N PRO A 71 5.79 42.38 8.33
CA PRO A 71 6.18 40.97 8.29
C PRO A 71 5.00 39.98 8.37
N SER A 72 3.89 40.36 9.01
CA SER A 72 2.69 39.52 9.13
C SER A 72 2.00 39.26 7.78
N HIS A 73 2.11 40.18 6.81
CA HIS A 73 1.62 40.02 5.44
C HIS A 73 2.64 39.38 4.49
N GLY A 74 3.83 39.09 5.01
CA GLY A 74 4.91 38.46 4.25
C GLY A 74 4.77 36.94 4.12
N PRO A 75 5.80 36.28 3.57
CA PRO A 75 5.84 34.82 3.50
C PRO A 75 5.80 34.18 4.88
N ILE A 76 4.87 33.25 5.08
CA ILE A 76 4.77 32.46 6.31
C ILE A 76 5.75 31.29 6.26
N HIS A 77 6.53 31.14 7.34
CA HIS A 77 7.56 30.10 7.46
C HIS A 77 7.11 28.98 8.40
N PHE A 78 6.59 27.89 7.85
CA PHE A 78 6.13 26.75 8.67
C PHE A 78 7.29 25.89 9.17
N ARG A 79 7.36 25.68 10.48
CA ARG A 79 8.39 24.85 11.15
C ARG A 79 8.09 23.36 11.20
N ALA A 80 6.81 23.00 11.27
CA ALA A 80 6.38 21.62 11.42
C ALA A 80 6.71 20.78 10.15
N PRO A 81 7.30 19.58 10.26
CA PRO A 81 7.61 18.70 9.12
C PRO A 81 6.42 18.48 8.18
N SER A 82 5.22 18.29 8.75
CA SER A 82 3.98 18.10 8.00
C SER A 82 3.66 19.32 7.12
N LYS A 83 3.84 20.53 7.65
CA LYS A 83 3.59 21.79 6.94
C LYS A 83 4.70 22.12 5.94
N ILE A 84 5.93 21.69 6.18
CA ILE A 84 7.01 21.81 5.20
C ILE A 84 6.71 20.93 3.98
N LEU A 85 6.28 19.68 4.18
CA LEU A 85 5.83 18.82 3.09
C LEU A 85 4.62 19.43 2.37
N TRP A 86 3.61 19.89 3.11
CA TRP A 86 2.43 20.53 2.52
C TRP A 86 2.80 21.75 1.68
N ARG A 87 3.71 22.61 2.14
CA ARG A 87 4.21 23.78 1.39
C ARG A 87 4.97 23.36 0.12
N THR A 88 5.72 22.26 0.18
CA THR A 88 6.45 21.70 -0.96
C THR A 88 5.47 21.21 -2.04
N ILE A 89 4.46 20.43 -1.65
CA ILE A 89 3.40 19.95 -2.54
C ILE A 89 2.57 21.12 -3.09
N ARG A 90 2.19 22.09 -2.25
CA ARG A 90 1.50 23.32 -2.68
C ARG A 90 2.29 24.08 -3.74
N GLY A 91 3.62 24.12 -3.64
CA GLY A 91 4.49 24.77 -4.63
C GLY A 91 4.50 24.07 -5.99
N MET A 92 4.12 22.80 -6.06
CA MET A 92 4.04 22.00 -7.30
C MET A 92 2.62 21.97 -7.90
N ILE A 93 1.62 22.51 -7.21
CA ILE A 93 0.21 22.56 -7.65
C ILE A 93 -0.16 24.00 -8.02
N PRO A 94 -0.99 24.23 -9.07
CA PRO A 94 -1.55 25.55 -9.40
C PRO A 94 -2.61 26.01 -8.37
N HIS A 95 -2.19 26.18 -7.12
CA HIS A 95 -3.03 26.37 -5.93
C HIS A 95 -3.79 27.70 -5.88
N LYS A 96 -3.50 28.65 -6.79
CA LYS A 96 -4.26 29.90 -6.93
C LYS A 96 -5.59 29.69 -7.66
N THR A 97 -5.73 28.59 -8.41
CA THR A 97 -6.97 28.24 -9.11
C THR A 97 -7.94 27.50 -8.19
N LYS A 98 -9.25 27.60 -8.46
CA LYS A 98 -10.28 26.82 -7.75
C LYS A 98 -10.00 25.31 -7.82
N HIS A 99 -9.59 24.82 -8.99
CA HIS A 99 -9.21 23.42 -9.18
C HIS A 99 -8.01 23.04 -8.31
N GLY A 100 -6.93 23.83 -8.32
CA GLY A 100 -5.75 23.55 -7.50
C GLY A 100 -6.03 23.60 -5.99
N ALA A 101 -6.93 24.48 -5.55
CA ALA A 101 -7.40 24.50 -4.16
C ALA A 101 -8.16 23.21 -3.79
N ALA A 102 -9.05 22.73 -4.67
CA ALA A 102 -9.76 21.47 -4.48
C ALA A 102 -8.81 20.25 -4.45
N VAL A 103 -7.77 20.26 -5.29
CA VAL A 103 -6.71 19.23 -5.30
C VAL A 103 -5.94 19.23 -3.97
N LEU A 104 -5.55 20.41 -3.48
CA LEU A 104 -4.84 20.54 -2.21
C LEU A 104 -5.70 20.07 -1.02
N ALA A 105 -7.01 20.27 -1.07
CA ALA A 105 -7.95 19.81 -0.04
C ALA A 105 -8.06 18.27 0.06
N ARG A 106 -7.66 17.54 -0.99
CA ARG A 106 -7.60 16.06 -0.98
C ARG A 106 -6.42 15.53 -0.17
N LEU A 107 -5.38 16.34 0.05
CA LEU A 107 -4.18 15.98 0.78
C LEU A 107 -4.36 16.19 2.29
N LYS A 108 -4.04 15.18 3.10
CA LYS A 108 -3.82 15.35 4.54
C LYS A 108 -2.42 14.92 4.91
N VAL A 109 -1.79 15.63 5.84
CA VAL A 109 -0.39 15.43 6.21
C VAL A 109 -0.27 15.47 7.72
N TYR A 110 0.37 14.46 8.30
CA TYR A 110 0.52 14.31 9.75
C TYR A 110 1.97 13.99 10.15
N GLU A 111 2.35 14.49 11.32
CA GLU A 111 3.49 14.01 12.09
C GLU A 111 3.07 12.76 12.89
N GLY A 112 3.94 11.76 12.94
CA GLY A 112 3.61 10.44 13.47
C GLY A 112 2.47 9.77 12.71
N VAL A 113 1.82 8.79 13.34
CA VAL A 113 0.65 8.10 12.81
C VAL A 113 -0.54 8.26 13.77
N PRO A 114 -1.38 9.29 13.56
CA PRO A 114 -2.54 9.50 14.42
C PRO A 114 -3.66 8.48 14.16
N PRO A 115 -4.49 8.15 15.17
CA PRO A 115 -5.74 7.41 14.97
C PRO A 115 -6.65 8.17 13.98
N PRO A 116 -7.35 7.50 13.04
CA PRO A 116 -7.49 6.06 12.82
C PRO A 116 -6.46 5.44 11.86
N TYR A 117 -5.44 6.18 11.42
CA TYR A 117 -4.48 5.73 10.40
C TYR A 117 -3.44 4.72 10.91
N ASP A 118 -3.36 4.54 12.23
CA ASP A 118 -2.52 3.58 12.92
C ASP A 118 -2.92 2.13 12.63
N LYS A 119 -4.21 1.87 12.46
CA LYS A 119 -4.79 0.54 12.14
C LYS A 119 -4.87 0.27 10.64
N ILE A 120 -4.74 1.30 9.80
CA ILE A 120 -4.86 1.17 8.35
C ILE A 120 -3.53 0.71 7.74
N LYS A 121 -3.59 -0.12 6.68
CA LYS A 121 -2.40 -0.50 5.91
C LYS A 121 -1.84 0.74 5.21
N ARG A 122 -0.59 1.06 5.53
CA ARG A 122 0.14 2.18 4.94
C ARG A 122 0.93 1.68 3.74
N MET A 123 0.87 2.42 2.64
CA MET A 123 1.59 2.15 1.41
C MET A 123 2.93 2.89 1.40
N VAL A 124 3.89 2.35 0.65
CA VAL A 124 5.21 2.94 0.44
C VAL A 124 5.35 3.20 -1.04
N ILE A 125 5.94 4.34 -1.41
CA ILE A 125 6.26 4.67 -2.80
C ILE A 125 7.73 4.27 -3.05
N PRO A 126 8.02 3.18 -3.78
CA PRO A 126 9.39 2.69 -3.95
C PRO A 126 10.27 3.70 -4.69
N ASP A 127 9.72 4.37 -5.70
CA ASP A 127 10.45 5.34 -6.52
C ASP A 127 10.99 6.53 -5.69
N ALA A 128 10.39 6.83 -4.54
CA ALA A 128 10.83 7.91 -3.66
C ALA A 128 11.66 7.43 -2.46
N LEU A 129 11.92 6.13 -2.28
CA LEU A 129 12.69 5.64 -1.14
C LEU A 129 14.15 6.08 -1.19
N LYS A 130 14.67 6.60 -0.07
CA LYS A 130 16.06 7.03 0.09
C LYS A 130 17.03 5.91 -0.30
N VAL A 131 16.80 4.69 0.15
CA VAL A 131 17.68 3.53 -0.11
C VAL A 131 17.89 3.29 -1.61
N LEU A 132 16.87 3.55 -2.43
CA LEU A 132 16.95 3.34 -3.87
C LEU A 132 17.48 4.58 -4.61
N ARG A 133 17.39 5.76 -4.00
CA ARG A 133 17.65 7.05 -4.69
C ARG A 133 18.89 7.79 -4.24
N LEU A 134 19.43 7.45 -3.09
CA LEU A 134 20.65 8.04 -2.57
C LEU A 134 21.72 6.95 -2.53
N GLN A 135 22.87 7.21 -3.15
CA GLN A 135 24.02 6.31 -3.09
C GLN A 135 24.48 6.12 -1.64
N ALA A 136 24.99 4.93 -1.34
CA ALA A 136 25.56 4.62 -0.03
C ALA A 136 26.73 5.59 0.28
N GLY A 137 26.89 5.97 1.56
CA GLY A 137 27.90 6.93 2.01
C GLY A 137 27.48 8.41 1.91
N HIS A 138 26.48 8.76 1.11
CA HIS A 138 26.02 10.15 1.06
C HIS A 138 25.22 10.54 2.31
N LYS A 139 25.59 11.68 2.90
CA LYS A 139 24.91 12.25 4.06
C LYS A 139 23.47 12.64 3.70
N TYR A 140 22.57 12.45 4.65
CA TYR A 140 21.18 12.89 4.57
C TYR A 140 20.72 13.40 5.94
N ARG A 141 19.66 14.19 5.97
CA ARG A 141 19.03 14.66 7.21
C ARG A 141 17.54 14.33 7.24
N LEU A 142 17.06 13.91 8.40
CA LEU A 142 15.63 13.74 8.66
C LEU A 142 14.95 15.10 8.81
N LEU A 143 13.78 15.25 8.21
CA LEU A 143 13.01 16.48 8.21
C LEU A 143 12.58 16.88 9.64
N GLY A 144 12.24 15.91 10.49
CA GLY A 144 11.92 16.14 11.89
C GLY A 144 13.08 16.75 12.67
N LYS A 145 14.29 16.23 12.45
CA LYS A 145 15.50 16.75 13.09
C LYS A 145 15.87 18.15 12.59
N LEU A 146 15.78 18.39 11.28
CA LEU A 146 15.94 19.73 10.72
C LEU A 146 14.92 20.71 11.33
N SER A 147 13.66 20.28 11.41
CA SER A 147 12.54 21.08 11.91
C SER A 147 12.72 21.46 13.38
N SER A 148 13.18 20.53 14.21
CA SER A 148 13.49 20.77 15.62
C SER A 148 14.49 21.90 15.78
N GLU A 149 15.58 21.90 15.01
CA GLU A 149 16.62 22.92 15.09
C GLU A 149 16.21 24.31 14.59
N VAL A 150 15.13 24.42 13.82
CA VAL A 150 14.66 25.69 13.26
C VAL A 150 13.47 26.26 14.03
N GLY A 151 13.01 25.57 15.08
CA GLY A 151 11.95 26.03 16.00
C GLY A 151 10.68 25.17 16.02
N TRP A 152 10.77 23.87 15.76
CA TRP A 152 9.66 22.94 15.98
C TRP A 152 9.81 22.21 17.33
N ASN A 153 8.98 22.57 18.30
CA ASN A 153 9.13 22.13 19.69
C ASN A 153 8.54 20.74 19.99
N HIS A 154 7.76 20.16 19.08
CA HIS A 154 7.05 18.89 19.33
C HIS A 154 7.83 17.63 18.93
N TYR A 155 9.13 17.77 18.61
CA TYR A 155 9.96 16.66 18.15
C TYR A 155 9.98 15.50 19.15
N ASP A 156 10.27 15.79 20.42
CA ASP A 156 10.38 14.76 21.46
C ASP A 156 9.03 14.18 21.83
N THR A 157 7.98 15.02 21.93
CA THR A 157 6.60 14.57 22.17
C THR A 157 6.13 13.58 21.09
N ILE A 158 6.36 13.87 19.82
CA ILE A 158 5.99 12.97 18.72
C ILE A 158 6.80 11.67 18.79
N LYS A 159 8.09 11.74 19.14
CA LYS A 159 8.94 10.56 19.32
C LYS A 159 8.40 9.63 20.41
N GLU A 160 7.99 10.18 21.55
CA GLU A 160 7.36 9.42 22.65
C GLU A 160 6.04 8.77 22.23
N LEU A 161 5.16 9.53 21.56
CA LEU A 161 3.87 9.02 21.08
C LEU A 161 4.06 7.89 20.05
N GLU A 162 5.04 8.02 19.16
CA GLU A 162 5.37 6.97 18.19
C GLU A 162 5.95 5.72 18.86
N ASN A 163 6.72 5.86 19.95
CA ASN A 163 7.22 4.72 20.72
C ASN A 163 6.06 3.96 21.39
N LYS A 164 5.17 4.67 22.09
CA LYS A 164 3.95 4.09 22.68
C LYS A 164 3.08 3.40 21.61
N ARG A 165 2.98 3.99 20.41
CA ARG A 165 2.27 3.37 19.27
C ARG A 165 2.96 2.09 18.80
N LYS A 166 4.29 2.06 18.69
CA LYS A 166 5.05 0.88 18.26
C LYS A 166 4.92 -0.28 19.26
N GLU A 167 4.93 0.01 20.56
CA GLU A 167 4.69 -0.99 21.61
C GLU A 167 3.30 -1.64 21.44
N ARG A 168 2.25 -0.83 21.31
CA ARG A 168 0.88 -1.32 21.04
C ARG A 168 0.80 -2.13 19.75
N ALA A 169 1.48 -1.66 18.69
CA ALA A 169 1.52 -2.34 17.40
C ALA A 169 2.26 -3.69 17.48
N GLN A 170 3.30 -3.80 18.31
CA GLN A 170 4.04 -5.04 18.52
C GLN A 170 3.18 -6.10 19.20
N VAL A 171 2.41 -5.72 20.21
CA VAL A 171 1.43 -6.61 20.87
C VAL A 171 0.39 -7.11 19.85
N ALA A 172 -0.18 -6.21 19.05
CA ALA A 172 -1.14 -6.56 18.01
C ALA A 172 -0.52 -7.48 16.92
N TYR A 173 0.74 -7.23 16.56
CA TYR A 173 1.47 -8.06 15.60
C TYR A 173 1.71 -9.48 16.13
N GLY A 174 2.11 -9.61 17.40
CA GLY A 174 2.28 -10.91 18.07
C GLY A 174 1.00 -11.76 18.01
N ARG A 175 -0.14 -11.16 18.39
CA ARG A 175 -1.46 -11.80 18.30
C ARG A 175 -1.80 -12.20 16.87
N ARG A 176 -1.58 -11.31 15.89
CA ARG A 176 -1.84 -11.60 14.46
C ARG A 176 -0.97 -12.74 13.94
N LYS A 177 0.30 -12.82 14.35
CA LYS A 177 1.22 -13.90 13.95
C LYS A 177 0.77 -15.25 14.53
N GLN A 178 0.34 -15.29 15.78
CA GLN A 178 -0.23 -16.49 16.39
C GLN A 178 -1.51 -16.94 15.67
N LEU A 179 -2.44 -16.02 15.40
CA LEU A 179 -3.66 -16.30 14.65
C LEU A 179 -3.38 -16.81 13.23
N ALA A 180 -2.39 -16.24 12.55
CA ALA A 180 -1.98 -16.73 11.23
C ALA A 180 -1.43 -18.16 11.28
N LYS A 181 -0.64 -18.50 12.32
CA LYS A 181 -0.16 -19.87 12.53
C LYS A 181 -1.31 -20.84 12.80
N LEU A 182 -2.30 -20.44 13.59
CA LEU A 182 -3.50 -21.25 13.85
C LEU A 182 -4.35 -21.43 12.59
N ARG A 183 -4.50 -20.40 11.76
CA ARG A 183 -5.19 -20.48 10.47
C ARG A 183 -4.55 -21.51 9.54
N VAL A 184 -3.24 -21.47 9.36
CA VAL A 184 -2.54 -22.45 8.51
C VAL A 184 -2.72 -23.88 9.02
N LYS A 185 -2.74 -24.07 10.35
CA LYS A 185 -3.03 -25.40 10.94
C LYS A 185 -4.46 -25.84 10.67
N ALA A 186 -5.43 -24.93 10.83
CA ALA A 186 -6.84 -25.22 10.58
C ALA A 186 -7.10 -25.51 9.09
N GLU A 187 -6.46 -24.79 8.17
CA GLU A 187 -6.52 -25.05 6.74
C GLU A 187 -6.01 -26.45 6.40
N LYS A 188 -4.88 -26.87 6.97
CA LYS A 188 -4.36 -28.24 6.80
C LYS A 188 -5.28 -29.31 7.36
N ALA A 189 -5.80 -29.12 8.57
CA ALA A 189 -6.74 -30.07 9.18
C ALA A 189 -8.07 -30.16 8.39
N ALA A 190 -8.53 -29.04 7.83
CA ALA A 190 -9.70 -29.01 6.96
C ALA A 190 -9.42 -29.70 5.62
N GLU A 191 -8.21 -29.56 5.06
CA GLU A 191 -7.79 -30.25 3.83
C GLU A 191 -7.69 -31.77 4.05
N GLU A 192 -7.18 -32.24 5.18
CA GLU A 192 -7.14 -33.66 5.52
C GLU A 192 -8.54 -34.29 5.65
N THR A 193 -9.48 -33.56 6.25
CA THR A 193 -10.85 -34.04 6.49
C THR A 193 -11.77 -33.92 5.26
N LEU A 194 -11.71 -32.78 4.56
CA LEU A 194 -12.59 -32.47 3.42
C LEU A 194 -11.95 -32.78 2.07
N GLY A 195 -10.63 -32.98 2.00
CA GLY A 195 -9.88 -33.24 0.76
C GLY A 195 -10.44 -34.42 -0.04
N PRO A 196 -10.67 -35.60 0.58
CA PRO A 196 -11.25 -36.75 -0.12
C PRO A 196 -12.65 -36.46 -0.67
N GLN A 197 -13.50 -35.79 0.14
CA GLN A 197 -14.87 -35.44 -0.26
C GLN A 197 -14.90 -34.40 -1.39
N LEU A 198 -13.99 -33.42 -1.35
CA LEU A 198 -13.84 -32.40 -2.39
C LEU A 198 -13.32 -33.00 -3.70
N ALA A 199 -12.41 -33.98 -3.62
CA ALA A 199 -11.94 -34.72 -4.80
C ALA A 199 -13.09 -35.48 -5.46
N MET A 200 -13.87 -36.27 -4.69
CA MET A 200 -15.06 -36.94 -5.22
C MET A 200 -16.08 -35.96 -5.80
N TYR A 201 -16.29 -34.82 -5.15
CA TYR A 201 -17.22 -33.79 -5.62
C TYR A 201 -16.74 -33.12 -6.92
N ALA A 202 -15.44 -32.85 -7.05
CA ALA A 202 -14.83 -32.33 -8.26
C ALA A 202 -14.94 -33.32 -9.43
N GLU A 203 -14.66 -34.60 -9.18
CA GLU A 203 -14.83 -35.68 -10.16
C GLU A 203 -16.27 -35.78 -10.66
N MET A 204 -17.25 -35.79 -9.76
CA MET A 204 -18.67 -35.81 -10.11
C MET A 204 -19.12 -34.56 -10.88
N LYS A 205 -18.53 -33.39 -10.60
CA LYS A 205 -18.78 -32.17 -11.38
C LYS A 205 -18.32 -32.32 -12.83
N ILE A 206 -17.14 -32.91 -13.05
CA ILE A 206 -16.55 -33.11 -14.38
C ILE A 206 -17.35 -34.15 -15.16
N LEU A 207 -17.68 -35.30 -14.56
CA LEU A 207 -18.51 -36.34 -15.19
C LEU A 207 -19.88 -35.80 -15.61
N ARG A 208 -20.51 -35.01 -14.74
CA ARG A 208 -21.81 -34.40 -15.02
C ARG A 208 -21.72 -33.40 -16.19
N TRP A 209 -20.63 -32.64 -16.30
CA TRP A 209 -20.38 -31.74 -17.43
C TRP A 209 -20.17 -32.50 -18.75
N ILE A 210 -19.40 -33.60 -18.75
CA ILE A 210 -19.19 -34.46 -19.92
C ILE A 210 -20.52 -35.02 -20.44
N CYS A 211 -21.41 -35.45 -19.55
CA CYS A 211 -22.74 -35.93 -19.92
C CYS A 211 -23.72 -34.79 -20.30
N GLY A 212 -23.28 -33.53 -20.33
CA GLY A 212 -24.12 -32.39 -20.68
C GLY A 212 -25.19 -32.08 -19.62
N HIS A 213 -24.92 -32.42 -18.36
CA HIS A 213 -25.88 -32.25 -17.27
C HIS A 213 -25.43 -31.11 -16.35
N THR A 214 -26.38 -30.32 -15.87
CA THR A 214 -26.11 -29.28 -14.88
C THR A 214 -26.62 -29.72 -13.52
N ARG A 215 -26.25 -28.98 -12.45
CA ARG A 215 -26.73 -29.26 -11.09
C ARG A 215 -28.27 -29.20 -11.00
N SER A 216 -28.92 -28.42 -11.88
CA SER A 216 -30.37 -28.24 -11.94
C SER A 216 -31.14 -29.47 -12.42
N ASN A 217 -30.48 -30.41 -13.12
CA ASN A 217 -31.15 -31.58 -13.69
C ASN A 217 -31.57 -32.62 -12.63
N LYS A 218 -31.20 -32.46 -11.35
CA LYS A 218 -31.57 -33.34 -10.21
C LYS A 218 -31.34 -34.87 -10.38
N ILE A 219 -30.58 -35.30 -11.40
CA ILE A 219 -30.21 -36.71 -11.64
C ILE A 219 -29.33 -37.23 -10.49
N ARG A 220 -29.42 -38.51 -10.10
CA ARG A 220 -28.56 -39.07 -9.03
C ARG A 220 -27.12 -39.27 -9.53
N SER A 221 -26.17 -39.27 -8.60
CA SER A 221 -24.75 -39.45 -8.93
C SER A 221 -24.46 -40.84 -9.53
N GLU A 222 -25.13 -41.87 -9.00
CA GLU A 222 -25.04 -43.26 -9.46
C GLU A 222 -25.47 -43.40 -10.93
N ASP A 223 -26.57 -42.75 -11.33
CA ASP A 223 -27.05 -42.78 -12.73
C ASP A 223 -26.02 -42.18 -13.71
N ILE A 224 -25.35 -41.09 -13.30
CA ILE A 224 -24.30 -40.47 -14.11
C ILE A 224 -23.10 -41.42 -14.20
N GLN A 225 -22.66 -42.00 -13.08
CA GLN A 225 -21.54 -42.94 -13.05
C GLN A 225 -21.80 -44.19 -13.90
N ASN A 226 -23.01 -44.78 -13.81
CA ASN A 226 -23.44 -45.92 -14.60
C ASN A 226 -23.47 -45.59 -16.10
N LYS A 227 -23.90 -44.37 -16.47
CA LYS A 227 -23.92 -43.88 -17.85
C LYS A 227 -22.53 -43.67 -18.45
N VAL A 228 -21.53 -43.30 -17.65
CA VAL A 228 -20.13 -43.16 -18.12
C VAL A 228 -19.38 -44.50 -18.08
N GLY A 229 -19.93 -45.55 -17.45
CA GLY A 229 -19.30 -46.86 -17.31
C GLY A 229 -18.32 -46.92 -16.14
N VAL A 230 -18.65 -47.76 -15.15
CA VAL A 230 -17.86 -48.11 -13.98
C VAL A 230 -16.71 -49.02 -14.44
N LEU A 231 -15.47 -48.51 -14.54
CA LEU A 231 -14.19 -49.27 -14.40
C LEU A 231 -12.92 -48.55 -14.91
N ALA A 232 -13.00 -47.46 -15.67
CA ALA A 232 -11.80 -46.71 -16.02
C ALA A 232 -11.48 -45.68 -14.92
N SER A 233 -10.25 -45.70 -14.39
CA SER A 233 -9.82 -44.66 -13.44
C SER A 233 -10.00 -43.28 -14.10
N VAL A 234 -10.42 -42.28 -13.34
CA VAL A 234 -10.67 -40.92 -13.86
C VAL A 234 -9.43 -40.36 -14.59
N VAL A 235 -8.24 -40.81 -14.17
CA VAL A 235 -6.94 -40.50 -14.80
C VAL A 235 -6.86 -41.04 -16.23
N ASP A 236 -7.37 -42.24 -16.48
CA ASP A 236 -7.37 -42.87 -17.81
C ASP A 236 -8.31 -42.13 -18.78
N LYS A 237 -9.51 -41.75 -18.32
CA LYS A 237 -10.45 -40.96 -19.12
C LYS A 237 -9.99 -39.52 -19.36
N MET A 238 -9.32 -38.88 -18.40
CA MET A 238 -8.69 -37.58 -18.62
C MET A 238 -7.53 -37.65 -19.61
N ARG A 239 -6.74 -38.75 -19.60
CA ARG A 239 -5.73 -39.02 -20.63
C ARG A 239 -6.37 -39.19 -22.00
N GLU A 240 -7.41 -40.00 -22.14
CA GLU A 240 -8.12 -40.19 -23.41
C GLU A 240 -8.70 -38.88 -23.98
N ALA A 241 -9.31 -38.05 -23.13
CA ALA A 241 -9.85 -36.76 -23.57
C ALA A 241 -8.76 -35.79 -24.03
N ARG A 242 -7.61 -35.74 -23.32
CA ARG A 242 -6.44 -34.94 -23.75
C ARG A 242 -5.84 -35.47 -25.05
N LEU A 243 -5.74 -36.79 -25.20
CA LEU A 243 -5.22 -37.42 -26.41
C LEU A 243 -6.12 -37.15 -27.62
N ARG A 244 -7.46 -37.29 -27.47
CA ARG A 244 -8.41 -36.91 -28.52
C ARG A 244 -8.33 -35.44 -28.93
N TRP A 245 -8.14 -34.53 -27.96
CA TRP A 245 -7.98 -33.11 -28.26
C TRP A 245 -6.65 -32.83 -28.98
N LEU A 246 -5.56 -33.48 -28.57
CA LEU A 246 -4.26 -33.38 -29.25
C LEU A 246 -4.32 -33.93 -30.68
N ASP A 247 -5.03 -35.03 -30.91
CA ASP A 247 -5.25 -35.57 -32.26
C ASP A 247 -6.11 -34.65 -33.12
N TYR A 248 -7.09 -33.95 -32.52
CA TYR A 248 -7.91 -32.96 -33.22
C TYR A 248 -7.09 -31.71 -33.60
N VAL A 249 -6.18 -31.27 -32.73
CA VAL A 249 -5.28 -30.13 -32.99
C VAL A 249 -4.21 -30.48 -34.02
N LYS A 250 -3.70 -31.72 -34.05
CA LYS A 250 -2.73 -32.19 -35.07
C LYS A 250 -3.34 -32.47 -36.44
N LYS A 251 -4.67 -32.63 -36.54
CA LYS A 251 -5.40 -32.79 -37.81
C LYS A 251 -5.79 -31.45 -38.46
N ARG A 252 -5.38 -30.33 -37.88
CA ARG A 252 -5.53 -28.97 -38.41
C ARG A 252 -4.18 -28.44 -38.86
#